data_AF-A0A2V7FBK2-F1
#
_entry.id   AF-A0A2V7FBK2-F1
#
_cell.length_a   1.000
_cell.length_b   1.000
_cell.length_c   1.000
_cell.angle_alpha   90.00
_cell.angle_beta   90.00
_cell.angle_gamma   90.00
#
_symmetry.space_group_name_H-M   'P 1'
#
loop_
_entity.id
_entity.type
_entity.pdbx_description
1 polymer ?
#
loop_
_entity_poly.entity_id
_entity_poly.type
_entity_poly.pdbx_seq_one_letter_code
_entity_poly.pdbx_strand_id
1 'polypeptide(L)'
;MNARLGQILLAVTLLMTTAEFMDVQSLSVDDLRTRFGLAPSCQPSVTASSTDQMINQVAVAIECRAEPSAPSPGRAAGEHRAPSLPGKPGQ
;
A
#
# COMPACT_ATOMS: atom_id res chain seq x y z
N MET A 1 -19.62 15.40 4.82
CA MET A 1 -19.34 14.41 3.75
C MET A 1 -18.02 13.74 4.11
N ASN A 2 -18.03 12.48 4.53
CA ASN A 2 -16.81 11.76 4.90
C ASN A 2 -16.16 11.22 3.63
N ALA A 3 -15.18 11.93 3.08
CA ALA A 3 -14.35 11.40 2.01
C ALA A 3 -13.46 10.31 2.63
N ARG A 4 -13.77 9.03 2.38
CA ARG A 4 -12.84 7.94 2.64
C ARG A 4 -11.68 8.08 1.65
N LEU A 5 -10.60 8.72 2.08
CA LEU A 5 -9.31 8.70 1.39
C LEU A 5 -8.70 7.31 1.58
N GLY A 6 -9.31 6.31 0.94
CA GLY A 6 -9.24 4.93 1.41
C GLY A 6 -8.36 3.98 0.60
N GLN A 7 -7.80 4.39 -0.54
CA GLN A 7 -6.95 3.53 -1.37
C GLN A 7 -5.93 4.41 -2.11
N ILE A 8 -4.67 4.33 -1.72
CA ILE A 8 -3.59 4.92 -2.53
C ILE A 8 -3.28 3.90 -3.63
N LEU A 9 -3.52 4.30 -4.88
CA LEU A 9 -3.16 3.54 -6.08
C LEU A 9 -1.78 4.00 -6.55
N LEU A 10 -0.78 3.14 -6.41
CA LEU A 10 0.47 3.31 -7.16
C LEU A 10 0.32 2.58 -8.49
N ALA A 11 0.49 3.29 -9.61
CA ALA A 11 0.54 2.67 -10.94
C ALA A 11 1.92 2.94 -11.56
N VAL A 12 2.61 1.88 -11.95
CA VAL A 12 3.87 1.97 -12.70
C VAL A 12 3.64 1.38 -14.08
N THR A 13 4.02 2.10 -15.13
CA THR A 13 3.99 1.60 -16.51
C THR A 13 5.39 1.24 -16.96
N LEU A 14 5.55 0.03 -17.47
CA LEU A 14 6.80 -0.52 -17.97
C LEU A 14 6.61 -0.95 -19.41
N LEU A 15 7.64 -0.77 -20.24
CA LEU A 15 7.70 -1.32 -21.57
C LEU A 15 8.68 -2.50 -21.54
N MET A 16 8.19 -3.68 -21.89
CA MET A 16 8.97 -4.91 -21.87
C MET A 16 8.63 -5.77 -23.08
N THR A 17 9.44 -6.77 -23.37
CA THR A 17 9.13 -7.74 -24.42
C THR A 17 7.96 -8.64 -24.03
N THR A 18 7.33 -9.28 -25.02
CA THR A 18 6.28 -10.28 -24.76
C THR A 18 6.78 -11.42 -23.87
N ALA A 19 8.03 -11.86 -24.03
CA ALA A 19 8.61 -12.91 -23.20
C ALA A 19 8.77 -12.47 -21.75
N GLU A 20 9.32 -11.27 -21.52
CA GLU A 20 9.43 -10.69 -20.17
C GLU A 20 8.06 -10.50 -19.52
N PHE A 21 7.05 -10.11 -20.29
CA PHE A 21 5.69 -10.00 -19.78
C PHE A 21 5.14 -11.36 -19.32
N MET A 22 5.35 -12.43 -20.10
CA MET A 22 4.94 -13.78 -19.72
C MET A 22 5.65 -14.24 -18.44
N ASP A 23 6.94 -13.94 -18.30
CA ASP A 23 7.69 -14.23 -17.08
C ASP A 23 7.11 -13.48 -15.89
N VAL A 24 6.83 -12.17 -16.04
CA VAL A 24 6.21 -11.34 -14.99
C VAL A 24 4.83 -11.86 -14.59
N GLN A 25 4.02 -12.33 -15.54
CA GLN A 25 2.70 -12.91 -15.24
C GLN A 25 2.79 -14.24 -14.48
N SER A 26 3.91 -14.96 -14.57
CA SER A 26 4.12 -16.22 -13.85
C SER A 26 4.59 -16.03 -12.39
N LEU A 27 4.95 -14.80 -12.02
CA LEU A 27 5.48 -14.50 -10.69
C LEU A 27 4.39 -14.55 -9.61
N SER A 28 4.80 -14.97 -8.41
CA SER A 28 3.98 -14.82 -7.23
C SER A 28 3.83 -13.35 -6.84
N VAL A 29 2.85 -13.04 -5.99
CA VAL A 29 2.66 -11.68 -5.47
C VAL A 29 3.90 -11.17 -4.71
N ASP A 30 4.56 -12.04 -3.94
CA ASP A 30 5.74 -11.66 -3.17
C ASP A 30 6.97 -11.44 -4.07
N ASP A 31 7.09 -12.22 -5.14
CA ASP A 31 8.13 -12.01 -6.16
C ASP A 31 7.89 -10.71 -6.94
N LEU A 32 6.63 -10.39 -7.28
CA LEU A 32 6.28 -9.10 -7.89
C LEU A 32 6.65 -7.93 -6.97
N ARG A 33 6.32 -8.01 -5.68
CA ARG A 33 6.70 -6.99 -4.70
C ARG A 33 8.21 -6.81 -4.63
N THR A 34 8.96 -7.92 -4.56
CA THR A 34 10.41 -7.90 -4.49
C THR A 34 11.03 -7.32 -5.77
N ARG A 35 10.58 -7.78 -6.94
CA ARG A 35 11.09 -7.38 -8.24
C ARG A 35 10.86 -5.90 -8.53
N PHE A 36 9.72 -5.36 -8.12
CA PHE A 36 9.34 -3.97 -8.40
C PHE A 36 9.46 -3.04 -7.18
N GLY A 37 10.05 -3.51 -6.08
CA GLY A 37 10.25 -2.72 -4.86
C GLY A 37 8.96 -2.18 -4.24
N LEU A 38 7.87 -2.95 -4.33
CA LEU A 38 6.55 -2.55 -3.84
C LEU A 38 6.46 -2.74 -2.33
N ALA A 39 5.63 -1.93 -1.67
CA ALA A 39 5.40 -2.07 -0.24
C ALA A 39 4.84 -3.47 0.12
N PRO A 40 5.19 -4.05 1.27
CA PRO A 40 4.65 -5.36 1.69
C PRO A 40 3.12 -5.40 1.82
N SER A 41 2.50 -4.25 2.12
CA SER A 41 1.05 -4.10 2.19
C SER A 41 0.37 -3.91 0.83
N CYS A 42 1.13 -3.67 -0.25
CA CYS A 42 0.55 -3.54 -1.58
C CYS A 42 0.06 -4.90 -2.07
N GLN A 43 -1.13 -4.94 -2.64
CA GLN A 43 -1.57 -6.07 -3.46
C GLN A 43 -1.42 -5.70 -4.95
N PRO A 44 -0.35 -6.16 -5.63
CA PRO A 44 -0.08 -5.81 -7.02
C PRO A 44 -1.04 -6.52 -7.98
N SER A 45 -1.46 -5.81 -9.01
CA SER A 45 -2.17 -6.34 -10.17
C SER A 45 -1.41 -5.93 -11.44
N VAL A 46 -1.21 -6.87 -12.35
CA VAL A 46 -0.49 -6.66 -13.61
C VAL A 46 -1.50 -6.63 -14.76
N THR A 47 -1.48 -5.57 -15.55
CA THR A 47 -2.38 -5.39 -16.69
C THR A 47 -1.59 -5.02 -17.94
N ALA A 48 -1.79 -5.74 -19.04
CA ALA A 48 -1.26 -5.31 -20.34
C ALA A 48 -2.12 -4.15 -20.88
N SER A 49 -1.51 -3.01 -21.19
CA SER A 49 -2.21 -1.82 -21.65
C SER A 49 -2.16 -1.63 -23.17
N SER A 50 -1.07 -2.05 -23.82
CA SER A 50 -0.95 -2.04 -25.29
C SER A 50 0.15 -3.00 -25.74
N THR A 51 -0.01 -3.60 -26.92
CA THR A 51 0.96 -4.53 -27.52
C THR A 51 1.34 -3.99 -28.89
N ASP A 52 2.62 -3.65 -29.07
CA ASP A 52 3.16 -3.39 -30.40
C ASP A 52 3.73 -4.69 -30.97
N GLN A 53 2.94 -5.30 -31.85
CA GLN A 53 3.27 -6.57 -32.49
C GLN A 53 4.40 -6.46 -33.52
N MET A 54 4.72 -5.27 -34.04
CA MET A 54 5.83 -5.11 -34.97
C MET A 54 7.19 -5.22 -34.27
N ILE A 55 7.26 -4.86 -32.98
CA ILE A 55 8.51 -4.84 -32.20
C ILE A 55 8.51 -5.79 -31.01
N ASN A 56 7.49 -6.68 -30.89
CA ASN A 56 7.34 -7.65 -29.79
C ASN A 56 7.39 -7.02 -28.40
N GLN A 57 6.84 -5.82 -28.24
CA GLN A 57 6.80 -5.12 -26.96
C GLN A 57 5.38 -5.00 -26.43
N VAL A 58 5.28 -5.05 -25.10
CA VAL A 58 4.04 -4.91 -24.34
C VAL A 58 4.27 -3.79 -23.33
N ALA A 59 3.39 -2.80 -23.36
CA ALA A 59 3.25 -1.84 -22.29
C ALA A 59 2.42 -2.50 -21.17
N VAL A 60 2.96 -2.51 -19.97
CA VAL A 60 2.38 -3.20 -18.81
C VAL A 60 2.22 -2.20 -17.68
N ALA A 61 1.03 -2.16 -17.09
CA ALA A 61 0.73 -1.42 -15.89
C ALA A 61 0.76 -2.35 -14.68
N ILE A 62 1.48 -1.96 -13.63
CA ILE A 62 1.46 -2.61 -12.32
C ILE A 62 0.77 -1.67 -11.36
N GLU A 63 -0.39 -2.09 -10.86
CA GLU A 63 -1.21 -1.32 -9.94
C GLU A 63 -1.13 -1.91 -8.53
N CYS A 64 -0.84 -1.05 -7.55
CA CYS A 64 -0.79 -1.38 -6.15
C CYS A 64 -1.97 -0.73 -5.44
N ARG A 65 -2.88 -1.54 -4.89
CA ARG A 65 -3.87 -1.04 -3.92
C ARG A 65 -3.26 -1.14 -2.53
N ALA A 66 -2.91 -0.02 -1.92
CA ALA A 66 -2.58 0.02 -0.50
C ALA A 66 -3.85 0.32 0.29
N GLU A 67 -4.30 -0.61 1.13
CA GLU A 67 -5.19 -0.26 2.22
C GLU A 67 -4.43 0.64 3.20
N PRO A 68 -4.97 1.81 3.58
CA PRO A 68 -4.40 2.62 4.63
C PRO A 68 -4.27 1.75 5.88
N SER A 69 -3.04 1.54 6.34
CA SER A 69 -2.81 0.88 7.62
C SER A 69 -3.63 1.64 8.66
N ALA A 70 -4.50 0.93 9.38
CA ALA A 70 -5.29 1.53 10.45
C ALA A 70 -4.35 2.34 11.35
N PRO A 71 -4.72 3.58 11.73
CA PRO A 71 -3.86 4.41 12.56
C PRO A 71 -3.47 3.61 13.80
N SER A 72 -2.15 3.48 14.03
CA SER A 72 -1.65 2.88 15.26
C SER A 72 -2.36 3.53 16.45
N PRO A 73 -2.87 2.76 17.44
CA PRO A 73 -3.46 3.37 18.62
C PRO A 73 -2.37 4.26 19.22
N GLY A 74 -2.62 5.56 19.19
CA GLY A 74 -1.68 6.56 19.67
C GLY A 74 -1.23 6.16 21.06
N ARG A 75 0.08 6.10 21.27
CA ARG A 75 0.66 6.19 22.60
C ARG A 75 0.02 7.41 23.26
N ALA A 76 -0.84 7.18 24.24
CA ALA A 76 -1.32 8.23 25.12
C ALA A 76 -0.12 8.73 25.94
N ALA A 77 0.69 9.61 25.35
CA ALA A 77 1.54 10.51 26.08
C ALA A 77 0.64 11.66 26.54
N GLY A 78 0.12 11.52 27.75
CA GLY A 78 -0.78 12.47 28.38
C GLY A 78 -0.64 12.40 29.90
N GLU A 79 0.60 12.49 30.38
CA GLU A 79 0.89 12.98 31.72
C GLU A 79 0.27 14.37 31.87
N HIS A 80 -0.84 14.48 32.61
CA HIS A 80 -1.12 15.57 33.56
C HIS A 80 -2.57 15.50 34.02
N ARG A 81 -2.81 14.90 35.20
CA ARG A 81 -3.59 15.55 36.28
C ARG A 81 -3.50 14.79 37.60
N ALA A 82 -2.56 15.19 38.45
CA ALA A 82 -2.82 15.32 39.89
C ALA A 82 -2.61 16.82 40.22
N PRO A 83 -3.18 17.40 41.30
CA PRO A 83 -3.87 16.76 42.44
C PRO A 83 -5.22 17.43 42.79
N SER A 84 -6.03 16.79 43.63
CA SER A 84 -7.03 17.49 44.46
C SER A 84 -7.40 16.65 45.70
N LEU A 85 -6.66 16.87 46.80
CA LEU A 85 -7.24 16.84 48.16
C LEU A 85 -7.82 18.25 48.43
N PRO A 86 -8.79 18.49 49.34
CA PRO A 86 -8.90 17.87 50.67
C PRO A 86 -10.33 17.61 51.19
N GLY A 87 -10.45 16.81 52.26
CA GLY A 87 -11.68 16.74 53.06
C GLY A 87 -11.65 15.70 54.19
N LYS A 88 -11.11 16.05 55.35
CA LYS A 88 -11.57 15.51 56.67
C LYS A 88 -12.66 16.46 57.18
N PRO A 89 -13.72 15.94 57.82
CA PRO A 89 -13.73 15.64 59.27
C PRO A 89 -14.29 14.21 59.52
N GLY A 90 -13.92 13.42 60.53
CA GLY A 90 -13.68 13.77 61.93
C GLY A 90 -14.89 13.38 62.79
N GLN A 91 -15.17 12.09 62.98
CA GLN A 91 -15.44 11.46 64.28
C GLN A 91 -15.41 9.93 64.14
#